data_AF-A0A9E0VWW7-F1
#
_entry.id   AF-A0A9E0VWW7-F1
#
_cell.length_a   1.000
_cell.length_b   1.000
_cell.length_c   1.000
_cell.angle_alpha   90.00
_cell.angle_beta   90.00
_cell.angle_gamma   90.00
#
_symmetry.space_group_name_H-M   'P 1'
#
loop_
_entity.id
_entity.type
_entity.pdbx_description
1 polymer ?
#
loop_
_entity_poly.entity_id
_entity_poly.type
_entity_poly.pdbx_seq_one_letter_code
_entity_poly.pdbx_strand_id
1 'polypeptide(L)' 'KVEIDVLAKTLPRVSDVLLRHVRDMDADMVVMGAYGHSRFREAIFGGATRYMLEQASVPVFMAH' A
#
# COMPACT_ATOMS: atom_id res chain seq x y z
N LYS A 1 5.11 8.32 18.54
CA LYS A 1 6.25 8.70 17.68
C LYS A 1 5.85 8.34 16.26
N VAL A 2 6.08 9.20 15.28
CA VAL A 2 5.79 8.91 13.86
C VAL A 2 7.11 8.77 13.15
N GLU A 3 7.28 7.71 12.39
CA GLU A 3 8.44 7.47 11.52
C GLU A 3 7.99 7.62 10.06
N ILE A 4 8.83 8.25 9.24
CA ILE A 4 8.53 8.56 7.84
C ILE A 4 9.64 7.95 7.00
N ASP A 5 9.30 6.91 6.26
CA ASP A 5 10.22 6.21 5.36
C ASP A 5 9.89 6.52 3.90
N VAL A 6 10.92 6.87 3.12
CA VAL A 6 10.81 7.05 1.67
C VAL A 6 11.40 5.82 1.00
N LEU A 7 10.54 5.02 0.36
CA LEU A 7 10.94 3.76 -0.25
C LEU A 7 11.24 3.94 -1.74
N ALA A 8 12.41 3.50 -2.17
CA ALA A 8 12.73 3.42 -3.60
C ALA A 8 11.96 2.27 -4.27
N LYS A 9 11.56 2.44 -5.54
CA LYS A 9 10.91 1.39 -6.32
C LYS A 9 11.94 0.33 -6.76
N THR A 10 12.36 -0.52 -5.83
CA THR A 10 13.37 -1.58 -6.07
C THR A 10 12.77 -2.88 -6.58
N LEU A 11 11.45 -2.99 -6.64
CA LEU A 11 10.71 -4.17 -7.12
C LEU A 11 9.78 -3.80 -8.28
N PRO A 12 9.35 -4.80 -9.10
CA PRO A 12 8.52 -4.54 -10.27
C PRO A 12 7.22 -3.78 -9.96
N ARG A 13 6.55 -4.14 -8.84
CA ARG A 13 5.30 -3.50 -8.40
C ARG A 13 5.55 -2.68 -7.13
N VAL A 14 4.85 -1.55 -7.03
CA VAL A 14 4.87 -0.71 -5.82
C VAL A 14 4.36 -1.50 -4.61
N SER A 15 3.32 -2.31 -4.79
CA SER A 15 2.78 -3.17 -3.76
C SER A 15 3.79 -4.17 -3.21
N ASP A 16 4.70 -4.70 -4.02
CA ASP A 16 5.73 -5.65 -3.54
C ASP A 16 6.70 -4.95 -2.57
N VAL A 17 7.04 -3.68 -2.87
CA VAL A 17 7.86 -2.85 -1.98
C VAL A 17 7.13 -2.57 -0.68
N LEU A 18 5.84 -2.23 -0.75
CA LEU A 18 5.01 -1.97 0.43
C LEU A 18 4.85 -3.23 1.30
N LEU A 19 4.55 -4.39 0.71
CA LEU A 19 4.39 -5.66 1.44
C LEU A 19 5.69 -6.11 2.10
N ARG A 20 6.83 -5.91 1.44
CA ARG A 20 8.13 -6.16 2.06
C ARG A 20 8.34 -5.25 3.27
N HIS A 21 8.04 -3.96 3.13
CA HIS A 21 8.22 -3.02 4.22
C HIS A 21 7.32 -3.32 5.42
N VAL A 22 6.07 -3.71 5.19
CA VAL A 22 5.13 -4.19 6.23
C VAL A 22 5.73 -5.37 7.01
N ARG A 23 6.39 -6.31 6.33
CA ARG A 23 7.08 -7.43 6.96
C ARG A 23 8.34 -6.99 7.73
N ASP A 24 9.14 -6.11 7.13
CA ASP A 24 10.39 -5.63 7.73
C ASP A 24 10.11 -4.83 9.03
N MET A 25 8.94 -4.19 9.11
CA MET A 25 8.48 -3.47 10.31
C MET A 25 7.70 -4.34 11.32
N ASP A 26 7.38 -5.58 10.97
CA ASP A 26 6.46 -6.44 11.72
C ASP A 26 5.12 -5.73 12.04
N ALA A 27 4.55 -5.04 11.04
CA ALA A 27 3.37 -4.21 11.24
C ALA A 27 2.09 -5.05 11.37
N ASP A 28 1.27 -4.80 12.38
CA ASP A 28 0.01 -5.53 12.62
C ASP A 28 -1.14 -5.14 11.68
N MET A 29 -1.06 -3.98 11.02
CA MET A 29 -2.11 -3.45 10.15
C MET A 29 -1.57 -2.41 9.17
N VAL A 30 -2.16 -2.31 7.98
CA VAL A 30 -1.90 -1.24 7.02
C VAL A 30 -3.10 -0.32 6.88
N VAL A 31 -2.86 0.99 6.92
CA VAL A 31 -3.84 2.00 6.54
C VAL A 31 -3.43 2.62 5.22
N MET A 32 -4.32 2.63 4.23
CA MET A 32 -4.06 3.24 2.92
C MET A 32 -5.15 4.24 2.55
N GLY A 33 -4.75 5.37 1.98
CA GLY A 33 -5.68 6.36 1.43
C GLY A 33 -6.31 5.88 0.12
N ALA A 34 -7.62 5.99 0.00
CA ALA A 34 -8.35 5.59 -1.21
C ALA A 34 -8.59 6.74 -2.22
N TYR A 35 -8.37 8.00 -1.85
CA TYR A 35 -8.72 9.16 -2.70
C TYR A 35 -7.63 10.26 -2.68
N GLY A 36 -7.16 10.70 -3.85
CA GLY A 36 -6.19 11.81 -3.91
C GLY A 36 -5.90 12.42 -5.29
N HIS A 37 -6.06 11.69 -6.40
CA HIS A 37 -5.76 12.24 -7.72
C HIS A 37 -6.84 11.95 -8.77
N SER A 38 -7.39 13.02 -9.35
CA SER A 38 -8.45 12.92 -10.34
C SER A 38 -7.88 12.62 -11.73
N ARG A 39 -8.07 11.37 -12.18
CA ARG A 39 -8.52 11.02 -13.54
C ARG A 39 -9.44 9.80 -13.52
N PHE A 40 -10.45 9.76 -12.64
CA PHE A 40 -11.61 8.85 -12.67
C PHE A 40 -11.37 7.33 -12.73
N ARG A 41 -10.12 6.87 -12.86
CA ARG A 41 -9.87 5.57 -13.45
C ARG A 41 -8.42 5.14 -13.32
N GLU A 42 -8.16 4.39 -12.26
CA GLU A 42 -7.26 3.25 -12.35
C GLU A 42 -7.96 1.87 -12.39
N ALA A 43 -9.26 1.67 -12.61
CA ALA A 43 -10.45 2.22 -11.96
C ALA A 43 -10.71 1.43 -10.68
N ILE A 44 -11.01 2.16 -9.62
CA ILE A 44 -11.44 1.72 -8.29
C ILE A 44 -10.31 1.29 -7.32
N PHE A 45 -9.27 0.54 -7.71
CA PHE A 45 -8.10 0.30 -6.81
C PHE A 45 -6.72 0.16 -7.50
N GLY A 46 -6.61 0.35 -8.82
CA GLY A 46 -5.31 0.26 -9.50
C GLY A 46 -4.59 -1.08 -9.34
N GLY A 47 -3.34 -1.15 -9.78
CA GLY A 47 -2.50 -2.34 -9.59
C GLY A 47 -2.00 -2.46 -8.15
N ALA A 48 -1.62 -1.34 -7.53
CA ALA A 48 -1.03 -1.34 -6.20
C ALA A 48 -2.06 -1.64 -5.11
N THR A 49 -3.17 -0.88 -5.02
CA THR A 49 -4.17 -1.10 -3.96
C THR A 49 -4.87 -2.46 -4.13
N ARG A 50 -5.17 -2.89 -5.36
CA ARG A 50 -5.70 -4.25 -5.59
C ARG A 50 -4.74 -5.32 -5.08
N TYR A 51 -3.46 -5.25 -5.45
CA TYR A 51 -2.50 -6.27 -5.04
C TYR A 51 -2.23 -6.23 -3.54
N MET A 52 -2.25 -5.05 -2.92
CA MET A 52 -2.20 -4.93 -1.46
C MET A 52 -3.39 -5.63 -0.80
N LEU A 53 -4.62 -5.41 -1.28
CA LEU A 53 -5.81 -6.07 -0.75
C LEU A 53 -5.80 -7.59 -0.96
N GLU A 54 -5.21 -8.08 -2.07
CA GLU A 54 -5.14 -9.51 -2.38
C GLU A 54 -4.02 -10.26 -1.65
N GLN A 55 -2.90 -9.60 -1.35
CA GLN A 55 -1.66 -10.27 -0.93
C GLN A 55 -1.15 -9.84 0.45
N ALA A 56 -1.75 -8.82 1.07
CA ALA A 56 -1.35 -8.42 2.42
C ALA A 56 -1.55 -9.58 3.41
N SER A 57 -0.50 -9.83 4.19
CA SER A 57 -0.55 -10.80 5.29
C SER A 57 -1.20 -10.24 6.55
N VAL A 58 -1.59 -8.96 6.53
CA VAL A 58 -2.18 -8.23 7.66
C VAL A 58 -3.41 -7.44 7.20
N PRO A 59 -4.34 -7.11 8.10
CA PRO A 59 -5.53 -6.34 7.75
C PRO A 59 -5.18 -5.01 7.07
N VAL A 60 -5.95 -4.69 6.02
CA VAL A 60 -5.82 -3.44 5.27
C VAL A 60 -7.08 -2.60 5.50
N PHE A 61 -6.90 -1.43 6.11
CA PHE A 61 -7.96 -0.44 6.29
C PHE A 61 -7.84 0.67 5.24
N MET A 62 -8.92 0.88 4.50
CA MET A 62 -9.01 1.95 3.52
C MET A 62 -9.60 3.20 4.20
N ALA A 63 -8.81 4.26 4.26
CA ALA A 63 -9.19 5.53 4.88
C ALA A 63 -9.43 6.63 3.83
N HIS A 64 -10.26 7.61 4.19
CA HIS A 64 -10.53 8.85 3.46
C HIS A 64 -10.23 10.05 4.34
#